data_AF-A0A088F1Q9-F1
#
_entry.id   AF-A0A088F1Q9-F1
#
_cell.length_a   1.000
_cell.length_b   1.000
_cell.length_c   1.000
_cell.angle_alpha   90.00
_cell.angle_beta   90.00
_cell.angle_gamma   90.00
#
_symmetry.space_group_name_H-M   'P 1'
#
loop_
_entity.id
_entity.type
_entity.pdbx_description
1 polymer ?
#
loop_
_entity_poly.entity_id
_entity_poly.type
_entity_poly.pdbx_seq_one_letter_code
_entity_poly.pdbx_strand_id
1 'polypeptide(L)'
;MNFSEAIAALDEGEIVRNRFWPVNKVGVFKQIPAVIPAGVVPKMTSLSDQVKDYFQKSFEDATAQINEISYTDQIAIIGPSNSITGYQFSTADILSGSFEVVKYKS
;
A
#
# COMPACT_ATOMS: atom_id res chain seq x y z
N MET A 1 20.41 -3.10 -6.75
CA MET A 1 19.89 -4.01 -5.73
C MET A 1 19.08 -5.09 -6.41
N ASN A 2 19.28 -6.35 -6.02
CA ASN A 2 18.42 -7.45 -6.42
C ASN A 2 17.04 -7.34 -5.74
N PHE A 3 16.11 -8.23 -6.08
CA PHE A 3 14.75 -8.16 -5.53
C PHE A 3 14.72 -8.40 -4.00
N SER A 4 15.53 -9.31 -3.46
CA SER A 4 15.59 -9.56 -2.02
C SER A 4 16.07 -8.34 -1.24
N GLU A 5 17.09 -7.64 -1.74
CA GLU A 5 17.59 -6.38 -1.17
C GLU A 5 16.53 -5.27 -1.26
N ALA A 6 15.78 -5.23 -2.37
CA ALA A 6 14.69 -4.27 -2.52
C ALA A 6 13.55 -4.52 -1.50
N ILE A 7 13.23 -5.78 -1.21
CA ILE A 7 12.26 -6.13 -0.15
C ILE A 7 12.77 -5.70 1.23
N ALA A 8 14.04 -5.97 1.54
CA ALA A 8 14.62 -5.53 2.80
C ALA A 8 14.55 -4.00 2.98
N ALA A 9 14.86 -3.23 1.94
CA ALA A 9 14.71 -1.78 1.96
C ALA A 9 13.25 -1.34 2.15
N LEU A 10 12.30 -2.00 1.50
CA LEU A 10 10.86 -1.75 1.70
C LEU A 10 10.41 -2.04 3.13
N ASP A 11 10.94 -3.07 3.78
CA ASP A 11 10.67 -3.39 5.18
C ASP A 11 11.24 -2.35 6.15
N GLU A 12 12.32 -1.66 5.75
CA GLU A 12 12.90 -0.51 6.47
C GLU A 12 12.14 0.80 6.22
N GLY A 13 11.10 0.77 5.37
CA GLY A 13 10.27 1.94 5.04
C GLY A 13 10.83 2.81 3.90
N GLU A 14 11.87 2.32 3.20
CA GLU A 14 12.43 3.02 2.06
C GLU A 14 11.51 2.96 0.83
N ILE A 15 11.68 3.93 -0.07
CA ILE A 15 11.04 3.91 -1.38
C ILE A 15 12.03 3.30 -2.37
N VAL A 16 11.62 2.26 -3.11
CA VAL A 16 12.47 1.61 -4.12
C VAL A 16 11.90 1.79 -5.53
N ARG A 17 12.77 1.81 -6.52
CA ARG A 17 12.39 1.88 -7.93
C ARG A 17 13.27 0.95 -8.76
N ASN A 18 12.69 0.32 -9.78
CA ASN A 18 13.48 -0.30 -10.83
C ASN A 18 14.01 0.79 -11.79
N ARG A 19 15.32 0.81 -12.02
CA ARG A 19 15.98 1.80 -12.89
C ARG A 19 15.42 1.84 -14.32
N PHE A 20 14.86 0.74 -14.80
CA PHE A 20 14.28 0.63 -16.13
C PHE A 20 12.80 1.01 -16.19
N TRP A 21 12.17 1.36 -15.07
CA TRP A 21 10.80 1.86 -15.10
C TRP A 21 10.72 3.22 -15.80
N PRO A 22 9.63 3.46 -16.55
CA PRO A 22 9.37 4.75 -17.16
C PRO A 22 9.28 5.88 -16.13
N VAL A 23 9.57 7.11 -16.55
CA VAL A 23 9.60 8.32 -15.69
C VAL A 23 8.29 8.62 -14.99
N ASN A 24 7.16 8.08 -15.46
CA ASN A 24 5.86 8.20 -14.80
C ASN A 24 5.66 7.22 -13.63
N LYS A 25 6.67 6.42 -13.26
CA LYS A 25 6.69 5.60 -12.05
C LYS A 25 7.78 6.13 -11.12
N VAL A 26 7.39 6.80 -10.04
CA VAL A 26 8.34 7.46 -9.13
C VAL A 26 9.04 6.42 -8.26
N GLY A 27 8.30 5.47 -7.69
CA GLY A 27 8.82 4.40 -6.84
C GLY A 27 7.69 3.67 -6.12
N VAL A 28 8.03 2.56 -5.48
CA VAL A 28 7.12 1.76 -4.65
C VAL A 28 7.56 1.79 -3.19
N PHE A 29 6.59 1.65 -2.30
CA PHE A 29 6.78 1.60 -0.86
C PHE A 29 5.85 0.58 -0.23
N LYS A 30 6.25 0.06 0.94
CA LYS A 30 5.41 -0.82 1.75
C LYS A 30 4.50 0.04 2.60
N GLN A 31 3.18 -0.18 2.51
CA GLN A 31 2.25 0.51 3.39
C GLN A 31 2.34 -0.06 4.80
N ILE A 32 2.36 0.84 5.79
CA ILE A 32 2.28 0.45 7.20
C ILE A 32 0.88 -0.12 7.44
N PRO A 33 0.74 -1.32 8.03
CA PRO A 33 -0.55 -1.86 8.39
C PRO A 33 -1.35 -0.88 9.25
N ALA A 34 -2.63 -0.73 8.92
CA ALA A 34 -3.50 0.24 9.58
C ALA A 34 -4.74 -0.45 10.13
N VAL A 35 -5.07 -0.12 11.38
CA VAL A 35 -6.32 -0.51 12.03
C VAL A 35 -7.21 0.72 12.09
N ILE A 36 -8.42 0.59 11.56
CA ILE A 36 -9.42 1.66 11.53
C ILE A 36 -10.59 1.26 12.43
N PRO A 37 -10.77 1.92 13.58
CA PRO A 37 -11.89 1.65 14.48
C PRO A 37 -13.24 1.87 13.80
N ALA A 38 -14.26 1.11 14.20
CA ALA A 38 -15.62 1.20 13.66
C ALA A 38 -16.17 2.64 13.66
N GLY A 39 -15.88 3.43 14.69
CA GLY A 39 -16.33 4.82 14.78
C GLY A 39 -15.70 5.79 13.75
N VAL A 40 -14.63 5.36 13.07
CA VAL A 40 -13.96 6.12 12.01
C VAL A 40 -14.53 5.76 10.63
N VAL A 41 -14.95 4.51 10.42
CA VAL A 41 -15.40 3.99 9.11
C VAL A 41 -16.47 4.85 8.42
N PRO A 42 -17.51 5.36 9.11
CA PRO A 42 -18.52 6.24 8.49
C PRO A 42 -17.94 7.55 7.92
N LYS A 43 -16.81 8.02 8.48
CA LYS A 43 -16.15 9.28 8.10
C LYS A 43 -15.13 9.09 6.98
N MET A 44 -14.88 7.85 6.55
CA MET A 44 -13.91 7.56 5.49
C MET A 44 -14.44 8.04 4.13
N THR A 45 -13.73 8.97 3.51
CA THR A 45 -14.02 9.44 2.15
C THR A 45 -13.53 8.47 1.07
N SER A 46 -12.69 7.50 1.44
CA SER A 46 -12.15 6.46 0.57
C SER A 46 -13.11 5.29 0.33
N LEU A 47 -14.21 5.19 1.08
CA LEU A 47 -15.19 4.12 0.97
C LEU A 47 -16.52 4.65 0.39
N SER A 48 -17.15 3.86 -0.48
CA SER A 48 -18.51 4.13 -0.92
C SER A 48 -19.52 3.82 0.20
N ASP A 49 -20.70 4.42 0.12
CA ASP A 49 -21.72 4.24 1.16
C ASP A 49 -22.17 2.77 1.28
N GLN A 50 -22.27 2.04 0.16
CA GLN A 50 -22.56 0.61 0.16
C GLN A 50 -21.51 -0.22 0.95
N VAL A 51 -20.23 0.16 0.87
CA VAL A 51 -19.17 -0.52 1.61
C VAL A 51 -19.22 -0.17 3.09
N LYS A 52 -19.53 1.09 3.43
CA LYS A 52 -19.75 1.51 4.83
C LYS A 52 -20.91 0.74 5.45
N ASP A 53 -22.01 0.58 4.73
CA ASP A 53 -23.18 -0.17 5.21
C ASP A 53 -22.85 -1.64 5.49
N TYR A 54 -22.02 -2.26 4.65
CA TYR A 54 -21.55 -3.63 4.88
C TYR A 54 -20.75 -3.75 6.18
N PHE A 55 -19.81 -2.83 6.42
CA PHE A 55 -19.02 -2.84 7.66
C PHE A 55 -19.88 -2.51 8.88
N GLN A 56 -20.82 -1.56 8.75
CA GLN A 56 -21.75 -1.22 9.82
C GLN A 56 -22.55 -2.45 10.28
N LYS A 57 -23.11 -3.23 9.34
CA LYS A 57 -23.80 -4.49 9.65
C LYS A 57 -22.88 -5.50 10.33
N SER A 58 -21.61 -5.56 9.90
CA SER A 58 -20.62 -6.45 10.50
C SER A 58 -20.27 -6.05 11.93
N PHE A 59 -20.26 -4.74 12.25
CA PHE A 59 -20.01 -4.23 13.61
C PHE A 59 -21.21 -4.43 14.54
N GLU A 60 -22.44 -4.42 14.00
CA GLU A 60 -23.67 -4.63 14.76
C GLU A 60 -23.97 -6.11 15.03
N ASP A 61 -23.30 -7.02 14.33
CA ASP A 61 -23.41 -8.46 14.57
C ASP A 61 -22.76 -8.85 15.90
N ALA A 62 -23.60 -9.01 16.93
CA ALA A 62 -23.20 -9.40 18.27
C ALA A 62 -22.49 -10.77 18.33
N THR A 63 -22.62 -11.62 17.30
CA THR A 63 -21.93 -12.91 17.23
C THR A 63 -20.51 -12.79 16.66
N ALA A 64 -20.24 -11.76 15.85
CA ALA A 64 -18.96 -11.58 15.17
C ALA A 64 -17.91 -10.87 16.04
N GLN A 65 -18.34 -10.02 16.99
CA GLN A 65 -17.46 -9.26 17.88
C GLN A 65 -16.41 -8.39 17.14
N ILE A 66 -16.77 -7.88 15.97
CA ILE A 66 -15.89 -7.03 15.14
C ILE A 66 -16.11 -5.56 15.51
N ASN A 67 -15.04 -4.83 15.82
CA ASN A 67 -15.10 -3.40 16.15
C ASN A 67 -14.11 -2.52 15.35
N GLU A 68 -13.46 -3.10 14.34
CA GLU A 68 -12.47 -2.44 13.50
C GLU A 68 -12.34 -3.11 12.13
N ILE A 69 -11.76 -2.39 11.16
CA ILE A 69 -11.25 -2.97 9.91
C ILE A 69 -9.73 -2.82 9.86
N SER A 70 -9.07 -3.74 9.16
CA SER A 70 -7.61 -3.73 9.01
C SER A 70 -7.20 -3.72 7.55
N TYR A 71 -6.13 -2.99 7.26
CA TYR A 71 -5.41 -3.02 6.00
C TYR A 71 -4.05 -3.65 6.26
N THR A 72 -3.78 -4.81 5.66
CA THR A 72 -2.48 -5.50 5.76
C THR A 72 -1.90 -5.75 4.38
N ASP A 73 -0.58 -5.95 4.34
CA ASP A 73 0.12 -6.55 3.19
C ASP A 73 -0.02 -5.79 1.86
N GLN A 74 0.09 -4.46 1.88
CA GLN A 74 -0.03 -3.64 0.68
C GLN A 74 1.32 -3.02 0.27
N ILE A 75 1.64 -3.15 -1.02
CA ILE A 75 2.67 -2.38 -1.70
C ILE A 75 1.96 -1.39 -2.62
N ALA A 76 2.38 -0.13 -2.56
CA ALA A 76 1.82 0.93 -3.38
C ALA A 76 2.90 1.58 -4.24
N ILE A 77 2.50 2.06 -5.41
CA ILE A 77 3.33 2.83 -6.34
C ILE A 77 2.91 4.30 -6.35
N ILE A 78 3.91 5.17 -6.36
CA ILE A 78 3.74 6.62 -6.49
C ILE A 78 3.83 7.00 -7.97
N GLY A 79 2.77 7.62 -8.48
CA GLY A 79 2.72 8.22 -9.81
C GLY A 79 3.20 9.68 -9.82
N PRO A 80 3.28 10.32 -11.00
CA PRO A 80 3.92 11.62 -11.20
C PRO A 80 3.13 12.80 -10.60
N SER A 81 1.91 12.57 -10.13
CA SER A 81 1.03 13.58 -9.50
C SER A 81 0.61 13.19 -8.08
N ASN A 82 1.50 12.49 -7.36
CA ASN A 82 1.20 11.92 -6.03
C ASN A 82 -0.01 10.98 -6.02
N SER A 83 -0.37 10.43 -7.18
CA SER A 83 -1.37 9.37 -7.26
C SER A 83 -0.78 8.09 -6.66
N ILE A 84 -1.53 7.44 -5.78
CA ILE A 84 -1.12 6.20 -5.13
C ILE A 84 -2.03 5.09 -5.62
N THR A 85 -1.44 4.03 -6.16
CA THR A 85 -2.18 2.82 -6.59
C THR A 85 -1.49 1.58 -6.06
N GLY A 86 -2.24 0.49 -5.90
CA GLY A 86 -1.64 -0.80 -5.56
C GLY A 86 -0.60 -1.23 -6.60
N TYR A 87 0.48 -1.87 -6.15
CA TYR A 87 1.53 -2.37 -7.01
C TYR A 87 1.81 -3.84 -6.74
N GLN A 88 1.90 -4.60 -7.84
CA GLN A 88 2.39 -5.96 -7.82
C GLN A 88 3.62 -6.04 -8.71
N PHE A 89 4.71 -6.58 -8.17
CA PHE A 89 5.91 -6.82 -8.96
C PHE A 89 5.63 -7.86 -10.04
N SER A 90 5.97 -7.51 -11.28
CA SER A 90 5.97 -8.47 -12.39
C SER A 90 7.17 -9.41 -12.30
N THR A 91 7.13 -10.55 -13.00
CA THR A 91 8.30 -11.43 -13.13
C THR A 91 9.52 -10.70 -13.68
N ALA A 92 9.32 -9.75 -14.60
CA ALA A 92 10.39 -8.92 -15.14
C ALA A 92 11.02 -8.01 -14.07
N ASP A 93 10.21 -7.46 -13.16
CA ASP A 93 10.71 -6.66 -12.05
C ASP A 93 11.60 -7.50 -11.13
N ILE A 94 11.10 -8.67 -10.72
CA ILE A 94 11.79 -9.60 -9.82
C ILE A 94 13.15 -10.02 -10.40
N LEU A 95 13.20 -10.33 -11.70
CA LEU A 95 14.41 -10.80 -12.36
C LEU A 95 15.38 -9.68 -12.79
N SER A 96 14.97 -8.41 -12.72
CA SER A 96 15.76 -7.30 -13.27
C SER A 96 17.10 -7.04 -12.58
N GLY A 97 17.24 -7.42 -11.30
CA GLY A 97 18.44 -7.13 -10.49
C GLY A 97 18.78 -5.64 -10.36
N SER A 98 17.84 -4.74 -10.69
CA SER A 98 18.15 -3.34 -11.02
C SER A 98 17.37 -2.33 -10.19
N PHE A 99 17.00 -2.69 -8.97
CA PHE A 99 16.38 -1.79 -8.03
C PHE A 99 17.38 -0.80 -7.42
N GLU A 100 16.89 0.38 -7.07
CA GLU A 100 17.58 1.42 -6.33
C GLU A 100 16.64 2.08 -5.31
N VAL A 101 17.19 2.61 -4.22
CA VAL A 101 16.45 3.46 -3.27
C VAL A 101 16.27 4.84 -3.90
N VAL A 102 15.06 5.36 -3.87
CA VAL A 102 14.72 6.70 -4.34
C VAL A 102 15.20 7.70 -3.29
N LYS A 103 16.32 8.38 -3.57
CA LYS A 103 16.86 9.43 -2.69
C LYS A 103 16.25 10.78 -3.05
N TYR A 104 15.66 11.45 -2.07
CA TYR A 104 15.37 12.87 -2.20
C TYR A 104 16.65 13.66 -1.93
N LYS A 105 17.02 14.56 -2.83
CA LYS A 105 18.00 15.60 -2.50
C LYS A 105 17.29 16.57 -1.56
N SER A 106 17.75 16.61 -0.31
CA SER A 106 17.46 17.69 0.63
C SER A 106 17.94 19.03 0.10
#